data_AF-A0A7S1F7E2-F1
#
_entry.id   AF-A0A7S1F7E2-F1
#
_cell.length_a   1.000
_cell.length_b   1.000
_cell.length_c   1.000
_cell.angle_alpha   90.00
_cell.angle_beta   90.00
_cell.angle_gamma   90.00
#
_symmetry.space_group_name_H-M   'P 1'
#
loop_
_entity.id
_entity.type
_entity.pdbx_description
1 polymer ?
#
loop_
_entity_poly.entity_id
_entity_poly.type
_entity_poly.pdbx_seq_one_letter_code
_entity_poly.pdbx_strand_id
1 'polypeptide(L)'
;DRKGLAGGKRLTDDDWDRLESLLRGLTLSRSSILEAMAFCLDGSDQAMEITECVTESLTISETDMTLKLARLLVVSDILHNTCSSRPCAWAYRREFERSLPDIFEHFHLSCVRHE
;
A
#
# COMPACT_ATOMS: atom_id res chain seq x y z
N ASP A 1 5.34 19.32 -8.86
CA ASP A 1 6.31 18.46 -9.55
C ASP A 1 6.93 17.52 -8.51
N ARG A 2 6.82 16.19 -8.68
CA ARG A 2 7.35 15.19 -7.72
C ARG A 2 8.86 14.96 -7.91
N LYS A 3 9.47 15.58 -8.93
CA LYS A 3 10.90 15.45 -9.25
C LYS A 3 11.79 15.92 -8.08
N GLY A 4 12.69 15.04 -7.66
CA GLY A 4 13.70 15.31 -6.63
C GLY A 4 13.31 14.88 -5.21
N LEU A 5 12.07 14.44 -4.98
CA LEU A 5 11.67 13.85 -3.71
C LEU A 5 12.03 12.35 -3.68
N ALA A 6 12.58 11.88 -2.55
CA ALA A 6 12.72 10.45 -2.30
C ALA A 6 11.35 9.75 -2.40
N GLY A 7 11.28 8.66 -3.17
CA GLY A 7 10.03 7.95 -3.47
C GLY A 7 9.17 8.58 -4.58
N GLY A 8 9.66 9.61 -5.28
CA GLY A 8 8.89 10.37 -6.27
C GLY A 8 9.04 9.93 -7.73
N LYS A 9 9.70 8.79 -8.02
CA LYS A 9 9.71 8.24 -9.38
C LYS A 9 8.32 7.73 -9.74
N ARG A 10 8.07 7.61 -11.05
CA ARG A 10 6.83 7.07 -11.59
C ARG A 10 6.96 5.54 -11.76
N LEU A 11 5.90 4.82 -11.49
CA LEU A 11 5.71 3.42 -11.90
C LEU A 11 5.65 3.36 -13.43
N THR A 12 6.14 2.25 -13.97
CA THR A 12 5.91 1.89 -15.37
C THR A 12 4.50 1.35 -15.54
N ASP A 13 3.98 1.31 -16.77
CA ASP A 13 2.65 0.76 -17.04
C ASP A 13 2.57 -0.72 -16.61
N ASP A 14 3.62 -1.51 -16.84
CA ASP A 14 3.70 -2.91 -16.41
C ASP A 14 3.68 -3.05 -14.88
N ASP A 15 4.38 -2.16 -14.17
CA ASP A 15 4.39 -2.16 -12.70
C ASP A 15 3.03 -1.71 -12.13
N TRP A 16 2.33 -0.80 -12.80
CA TRP A 16 0.96 -0.42 -12.45
C TRP A 16 0.03 -1.62 -12.54
N ASP A 17 0.01 -2.30 -13.69
CA ASP A 17 -0.81 -3.49 -13.91
C ASP A 17 -0.49 -4.60 -12.89
N ARG A 18 0.80 -4.74 -12.54
CA ARG A 18 1.25 -5.71 -11.54
C ARG A 18 0.77 -5.35 -10.14
N LEU A 19 0.90 -4.09 -9.73
CA LEU A 19 0.45 -3.62 -8.42
C LEU A 19 -1.07 -3.81 -8.26
N GLU A 20 -1.85 -3.42 -9.26
CA GLU A 20 -3.30 -3.59 -9.23
C GLU A 20 -3.69 -5.07 -9.15
N SER A 21 -3.03 -5.92 -9.93
CA SER A 21 -3.28 -7.36 -9.91
C SER A 21 -3.00 -7.97 -8.55
N LEU A 22 -1.88 -7.61 -7.92
CA LEU A 22 -1.54 -8.03 -6.56
C LEU A 22 -2.62 -7.58 -5.56
N LEU A 23 -3.00 -6.29 -5.58
CA LEU A 23 -3.99 -5.74 -4.65
C LEU A 23 -5.40 -6.33 -4.83
N ARG A 24 -5.79 -6.72 -6.05
CA ARG A 24 -7.07 -7.40 -6.33
C ARG A 24 -7.05 -8.87 -5.89
N GLY A 25 -5.90 -9.54 -6.01
CA GLY A 25 -5.72 -10.96 -5.69
C GLY A 25 -5.23 -11.26 -4.28
N LEU A 26 -5.07 -10.24 -3.42
CA LEU A 26 -4.55 -10.40 -2.07
C LEU A 26 -5.42 -11.33 -1.22
N THR A 27 -4.76 -12.15 -0.41
CA THR A 27 -5.40 -13.01 0.60
C THR A 27 -4.75 -12.77 1.97
N LEU A 28 -5.37 -13.27 3.04
CA LEU A 28 -4.77 -13.24 4.38
C LEU A 28 -3.60 -14.24 4.56
N SER A 29 -3.19 -14.94 3.50
CA SER A 29 -2.03 -15.84 3.58
C SER A 29 -0.72 -15.06 3.65
N ARG A 30 0.21 -15.55 4.47
CA ARG A 30 1.53 -14.92 4.63
C ARG A 30 2.31 -14.81 3.32
N SER A 31 2.18 -15.78 2.42
CA SER A 31 2.84 -15.76 1.11
C SER A 31 2.30 -14.64 0.22
N SER A 32 0.99 -14.43 0.21
CA SER A 32 0.35 -13.38 -0.58
C SER A 32 0.73 -11.99 -0.07
N ILE A 33 0.73 -11.79 1.25
CA ILE A 33 1.16 -10.52 1.88
C ILE A 33 2.65 -10.27 1.61
N LEU A 34 3.50 -11.30 1.75
CA LEU A 34 4.93 -11.21 1.49
C LEU A 34 5.22 -10.80 0.04
N GLU A 35 4.54 -11.40 -0.94
CA GLU A 35 4.71 -11.09 -2.36
C GLU A 35 4.38 -9.62 -2.65
N ALA A 36 3.24 -9.13 -2.15
CA ALA A 36 2.83 -7.75 -2.33
C ALA A 36 3.77 -6.76 -1.62
N MET A 37 4.19 -7.06 -0.39
CA MET A 37 5.15 -6.22 0.33
C MET A 37 6.51 -6.19 -0.37
N ALA A 38 7.01 -7.33 -0.85
CA ALA A 38 8.29 -7.41 -1.56
C ALA A 38 8.28 -6.56 -2.82
N PHE A 39 7.20 -6.63 -3.62
CA PHE A 39 7.01 -5.75 -4.77
C PHE A 39 7.09 -4.26 -4.38
N CYS A 40 6.42 -3.87 -3.29
CA CYS A 40 6.46 -2.48 -2.82
C CYS A 40 7.87 -2.05 -2.38
N LEU A 41 8.58 -2.86 -1.59
CA LEU A 41 9.94 -2.51 -1.17
C LEU A 41 10.94 -2.48 -2.33
N ASP A 42 10.77 -3.34 -3.34
CA ASP A 42 11.56 -3.32 -4.57
C ASP A 42 11.30 -2.03 -5.37
N GLY A 43 10.04 -1.57 -5.43
CA GLY A 43 9.61 -0.30 -6.03
C GLY A 43 9.69 0.92 -5.10
N SER A 44 10.58 0.93 -4.12
CA SER A 44 10.64 2.00 -3.10
C SER A 44 11.01 3.38 -3.65
N ASP A 45 11.58 3.47 -4.85
CA ASP A 45 11.77 4.74 -5.56
C ASP A 45 10.45 5.36 -6.05
N GLN A 46 9.38 4.57 -6.13
CA GLN A 46 8.02 4.95 -6.52
C GLN A 46 7.06 4.99 -5.32
N ALA A 47 7.59 5.05 -4.09
CA ALA A 47 6.82 4.96 -2.86
C ALA A 47 5.59 5.89 -2.81
N MET A 48 5.65 7.08 -3.42
CA MET A 48 4.51 8.00 -3.49
C MET A 48 3.33 7.40 -4.27
N GLU A 49 3.55 6.90 -5.49
CA GLU A 49 2.47 6.32 -6.30
C GLU A 49 1.97 5.00 -5.75
N ILE A 50 2.87 4.18 -5.21
CA ILE A 50 2.48 2.92 -4.55
C ILE A 50 1.61 3.21 -3.34
N THR A 51 1.99 4.19 -2.50
CA THR A 51 1.19 4.58 -1.33
C THR A 51 -0.17 5.14 -1.71
N GLU A 52 -0.23 5.97 -2.77
CA GLU A 52 -1.47 6.52 -3.33
C GLU A 52 -2.40 5.39 -3.78
N CYS A 53 -1.91 4.46 -4.60
CA CYS A 53 -2.66 3.30 -5.08
C CYS A 53 -3.17 2.39 -3.94
N VAL A 54 -2.30 2.07 -2.97
CA VAL A 54 -2.68 1.24 -1.81
C VAL A 54 -3.75 1.95 -0.98
N THR A 55 -3.60 3.27 -0.75
CA THR A 55 -4.58 4.08 -0.02
C THR A 55 -5.93 4.06 -0.73
N GLU A 56 -5.95 4.38 -2.03
CA GLU A 56 -7.17 4.34 -2.84
C GLU A 56 -7.86 2.98 -2.77
N SER A 57 -7.08 1.90 -2.87
CA SER A 57 -7.62 0.54 -2.78
C SER A 57 -8.27 0.25 -1.42
N LEU A 58 -7.80 0.85 -0.32
CA LEU A 58 -8.36 0.70 1.03
C LEU A 58 -9.60 1.58 1.25
N THR A 59 -9.70 2.68 0.50
CA THR A 59 -10.79 3.66 0.57
C THR A 59 -11.93 3.42 -0.42
N ILE A 60 -11.95 2.29 -1.15
CA ILE A 60 -13.09 1.86 -1.97
C ILE A 60 -14.18 1.24 -1.07
N SER A 61 -15.38 1.81 -1.10
CA SER A 61 -16.50 1.38 -0.24
C SER A 61 -16.94 -0.06 -0.50
N GLU A 62 -16.86 -0.52 -1.75
CA GLU A 62 -17.29 -1.85 -2.21
C GLU A 62 -16.24 -2.95 -1.95
N THR A 63 -15.03 -2.60 -1.51
CA THR A 63 -14.01 -3.61 -1.18
C THR A 63 -14.42 -4.37 0.07
N ASP A 64 -14.45 -5.70 -0.02
CA ASP A 64 -14.77 -6.58 1.12
C ASP A 64 -13.80 -6.39 2.31
N MET A 65 -14.32 -6.51 3.52
CA MET A 65 -13.57 -6.30 4.76
C MET A 65 -12.33 -7.21 4.87
N THR A 66 -12.41 -8.45 4.40
CA THR A 66 -11.27 -9.40 4.37
C THR A 66 -10.14 -8.89 3.49
N LEU A 67 -10.48 -8.35 2.32
CA LEU A 67 -9.50 -7.82 1.37
C LEU A 67 -8.90 -6.51 1.89
N LYS A 68 -9.69 -5.66 2.57
CA LYS A 68 -9.17 -4.49 3.28
C LYS A 68 -8.15 -4.91 4.34
N LEU A 69 -8.47 -5.90 5.18
CA LEU A 69 -7.55 -6.41 6.19
C LEU A 69 -6.25 -6.93 5.57
N ALA A 70 -6.31 -7.67 4.46
CA ALA A 70 -5.12 -8.14 3.75
C ALA A 70 -4.24 -6.96 3.26
N ARG A 71 -4.85 -5.93 2.67
CA ARG A 71 -4.15 -4.71 2.23
C ARG A 71 -3.54 -3.93 3.41
N LEU A 72 -4.23 -3.84 4.55
CA LEU A 72 -3.69 -3.21 5.76
C LEU A 72 -2.50 -3.99 6.34
N LEU A 73 -2.51 -5.32 6.26
CA LEU A 73 -1.36 -6.13 6.64
C LEU A 73 -0.15 -5.87 5.72
N VAL A 74 -0.37 -5.66 4.42
CA VAL A 74 0.69 -5.21 3.51
C VAL A 74 1.25 -3.84 3.92
N VAL A 75 0.38 -2.87 4.27
CA VAL A 75 0.84 -1.56 4.78
C VAL A 75 1.68 -1.72 6.05
N SER A 76 1.24 -2.56 6.99
CA SER A 76 1.98 -2.88 8.21
C SER A 76 3.36 -3.48 7.90
N ASP A 77 3.43 -4.47 7.02
CA ASP A 77 4.69 -5.12 6.66
C ASP A 77 5.63 -4.18 5.89
N ILE A 78 5.11 -3.32 5.00
CA ILE A 78 5.91 -2.28 4.34
C ILE A 78 6.52 -1.36 5.40
N LEU A 79 5.68 -0.78 6.28
CA LEU A 79 6.12 0.15 7.32
C LEU A 79 7.16 -0.47 8.25
N HIS A 80 6.96 -1.72 8.67
CA HIS A 80 7.91 -2.46 9.49
C HIS A 80 9.28 -2.63 8.80
N ASN A 81 9.27 -2.92 7.49
CA ASN A 81 10.48 -3.25 6.73
C ASN A 81 11.12 -2.05 6.01
N THR A 82 10.64 -0.83 6.28
CA THR A 82 11.24 0.41 5.74
C THR A 82 12.68 0.67 6.21
N CYS A 83 13.17 -0.04 7.22
CA CYS A 83 14.57 -0.02 7.67
C CYS A 83 15.49 -0.97 6.87
N SER A 84 14.98 -1.61 5.82
CA SER A 84 15.79 -2.42 4.91
C SER A 84 16.83 -1.58 4.16
N SER A 85 17.80 -2.25 3.50
CA SER A 85 18.85 -1.60 2.70
C SER A 85 18.35 -0.98 1.39
N ARG A 86 17.02 -0.96 1.15
CA ARG A 86 16.43 -0.47 -0.09
C ARG A 86 16.47 1.06 -0.15
N PRO A 87 16.97 1.65 -1.25
CA PRO A 87 16.94 3.10 -1.44
C PRO A 87 15.51 3.64 -1.27
N CYS A 88 15.35 4.80 -0.65
CA CYS A 88 14.04 5.46 -0.49
C CYS A 88 12.96 4.70 0.30
N ALA A 89 13.18 3.49 0.82
CA ALA A 89 12.12 2.75 1.55
C ALA A 89 11.57 3.50 2.77
N TRP A 90 12.38 4.34 3.41
CA TRP A 90 11.94 5.24 4.47
C TRP A 90 10.86 6.24 4.03
N ALA A 91 10.75 6.56 2.73
CA ALA A 91 9.75 7.47 2.19
C ALA A 91 8.32 6.93 2.41
N TYR A 92 8.13 5.61 2.45
CA TYR A 92 6.83 5.01 2.80
C TYR A 92 6.31 5.49 4.16
N ARG A 93 7.19 5.68 5.17
CA ARG A 93 6.75 6.19 6.48
C ARG A 93 6.12 7.58 6.33
N ARG A 94 6.77 8.47 5.58
CA ARG A 94 6.29 9.85 5.32
C ARG A 94 4.97 9.84 4.55
N GLU A 95 4.83 8.98 3.54
CA GLU A 95 3.62 8.96 2.71
C GLU A 95 2.44 8.32 3.44
N PHE A 96 2.63 7.18 4.11
CA PHE A 96 1.57 6.53 4.88
C PHE A 96 1.18 7.34 6.12
N GLU A 97 2.09 8.07 6.78
CA GLU A 97 1.73 8.96 7.90
C GLU A 97 0.61 9.94 7.51
N ARG A 98 0.59 10.40 6.26
CA ARG A 98 -0.44 11.30 5.75
C ARG A 98 -1.75 10.59 5.42
N SER A 99 -1.70 9.35 4.92
CA SER A 99 -2.90 8.63 4.45
C SER A 99 -3.55 7.73 5.50
N LEU A 100 -2.83 7.33 6.54
CA LEU A 100 -3.35 6.46 7.60
C LEU A 100 -4.62 6.99 8.29
N PRO A 101 -4.78 8.30 8.59
CA PRO A 101 -6.03 8.82 9.15
C PRO A 101 -7.25 8.49 8.27
N ASP A 102 -7.17 8.79 6.97
CA ASP A 102 -8.24 8.56 6.01
C ASP A 102 -8.53 7.05 5.83
N ILE A 103 -7.47 6.23 5.78
CA ILE A 103 -7.58 4.77 5.75
C ILE A 103 -8.38 4.28 6.96
N PHE A 104 -8.00 4.67 8.18
CA PHE A 104 -8.65 4.18 9.40
C PHE A 104 -10.07 4.71 9.58
N GLU A 105 -10.36 5.94 9.16
CA GLU A 105 -11.74 6.44 9.10
C GLU A 105 -12.60 5.56 8.17
N HIS A 106 -12.10 5.22 6.99
CA HIS A 106 -12.82 4.38 6.05
C HIS A 106 -12.97 2.92 6.55
N PHE A 107 -11.98 2.39 7.26
CA PHE A 107 -12.07 1.11 7.96
C PHE A 107 -13.18 1.11 9.01
N HIS A 108 -13.25 2.17 9.84
CA HIS A 108 -14.29 2.31 10.85
C HIS A 108 -15.68 2.32 10.20
N LEU A 109 -15.88 3.13 9.15
CA LEU A 109 -17.14 3.18 8.42
C LEU A 109 -17.53 1.84 7.80
N SER A 110 -16.54 1.07 7.32
CA SER A 110 -16.77 -0.27 6.78
C SER A 110 -17.23 -1.23 7.89
N CYS A 111 -16.59 -1.21 9.07
CA CYS A 111 -16.98 -2.06 10.20
C CYS A 111 -18.39 -1.77 10.69
N VAL A 112 -18.73 -0.49 10.89
CA VAL A 112 -20.05 -0.09 11.44
C VAL A 112 -21.20 -0.43 10.47
N ARG A 113 -20.96 -0.43 9.16
CA ARG A 113 -21.98 -0.82 8.16
C ARG A 113 -22.25 -2.32 8.11
N HIS A 114 -21.36 -3.13 8.68
CA HIS A 114 -21.48 -4.58 8.73
C HIS A 114 -22.09 -5.11 10.05
N GLU A 115 -22.34 -4.22 11.02
CA GLU A 115 -23.11 -4.49 12.25
C GLU A 115 -24.59 -4.10 12.09
#